data_AF-A0A8R1VZ63-F1
#
_entry.id   AF-A0A8R1VZ63-F1
#
_cell.length_a   1.000
_cell.length_b   1.000
_cell.length_c   1.000
_cell.angle_alpha   90.00
_cell.angle_beta   90.00
_cell.angle_gamma   90.00
#
_symmetry.space_group_name_H-M   'P 1'
#
loop_
_entity.id
_entity.type
_entity.pdbx_description
1 polymer ?
#
loop_
_entity_poly.entity_id
_entity_poly.type
_entity_poly.pdbx_seq_one_letter_code
_entity_poly.pdbx_strand_id
1 'polypeptide(L)'
;IKTQDRIRQLVPGFKFNLGFSGKYFHRGTWEENEGDDTILENVDKFNWFCHMWNHMQPHLYNNETHLEYEMSLNKAFAEAHGIPTNSSYSVAPHHSGVYPVHELLYTVWKKVWNIRVTSTEEYPHLRPARLRRGFVHRGIKVLPRQTCGLFTHTIYVDRYPGGLKKLDESIMGGELFQTIVYNPINVFMSHMSNYGSDRLALYTFESVFQFIRCWTNLKLVSSGPLELADKYFKMYPEEIDPVWGNPCLDQRHLKIWSYKKSCQHLPKFLVIGPQKTGTTALYTFLSMHPNISANIPSKETFEEIQFFNGRNYYKGLDWYMQFFPSNDSVDNKIVFEKSATYFDSDIVPKRVQALLPNVKLVTILISPAKRAYSWYQHAKAHGDPNTLKYSFHQVITANESVVPKSLRDFRNRLLQLIIITYFSKFQMA
;
A
#
# COMPACT_ATOMS: atom_id res chain seq x y z
N ILE A 1 -27.38 -4.86 -18.95
CA ILE A 1 -28.38 -5.56 -18.10
C ILE A 1 -28.54 -7.03 -18.49
N LYS A 2 -28.98 -7.38 -19.72
CA LYS A 2 -29.16 -8.79 -20.14
C LYS A 2 -27.97 -9.73 -19.82
N THR A 3 -26.73 -9.30 -20.09
CA THR A 3 -25.54 -10.11 -19.75
C THR A 3 -25.35 -10.29 -18.24
N GLN A 4 -25.67 -9.27 -17.44
CA GLN A 4 -25.63 -9.37 -15.98
C GLN A 4 -26.58 -10.46 -15.49
N ASP A 5 -27.77 -10.58 -16.09
CA ASP A 5 -28.74 -11.63 -15.74
C ASP A 5 -28.24 -13.03 -16.09
N ARG A 6 -27.56 -13.19 -17.23
CA ARG A 6 -26.89 -14.47 -17.58
C ARG A 6 -25.74 -14.78 -16.62
N ILE A 7 -24.90 -13.80 -16.31
CA ILE A 7 -23.80 -13.98 -15.35
C ILE A 7 -24.34 -14.32 -13.96
N ARG A 8 -25.48 -13.77 -13.52
CA ARG A 8 -26.09 -14.13 -12.23
C ARG A 8 -26.45 -15.60 -12.10
N GLN A 9 -26.71 -16.30 -13.20
CA GLN A 9 -26.94 -17.75 -13.20
C GLN A 9 -25.65 -18.54 -12.93
N LEU A 10 -24.48 -17.95 -13.20
CA LEU A 10 -23.16 -18.53 -12.98
C LEU A 10 -22.52 -18.04 -11.67
N VAL A 11 -22.77 -16.78 -11.32
CA VAL A 11 -22.22 -16.06 -10.17
C VAL A 11 -23.37 -15.34 -9.46
N PRO A 12 -24.06 -15.99 -8.49
CA PRO A 12 -25.17 -15.38 -7.78
C PRO A 12 -24.80 -14.03 -7.14
N GLY A 13 -25.73 -13.08 -7.22
CA GLY A 13 -25.54 -11.72 -6.71
C GLY A 13 -24.74 -10.79 -7.63
N PHE A 14 -24.25 -11.26 -8.79
CA PHE A 14 -23.42 -10.44 -9.66
C PHE A 14 -24.11 -9.13 -10.08
N LYS A 15 -23.39 -8.04 -9.87
CA LYS A 15 -23.77 -6.70 -10.34
C LYS A 15 -22.54 -5.97 -10.85
N PHE A 16 -22.64 -5.31 -11.99
CA PHE A 16 -21.56 -4.46 -12.50
C PHE A 16 -21.35 -3.27 -11.57
N ASN A 17 -20.09 -3.03 -11.20
CA ASN A 17 -19.66 -1.86 -10.43
C ASN A 17 -19.13 -0.82 -11.43
N LEU A 18 -19.86 0.28 -11.63
CA LEU A 18 -19.53 1.35 -12.57
C LEU A 18 -18.80 2.50 -11.86
N GLY A 19 -17.64 2.87 -12.42
CA GLY A 19 -16.91 4.06 -12.02
C GLY A 19 -17.32 5.24 -12.89
N PHE A 20 -17.62 6.39 -12.30
CA PHE A 20 -18.11 7.55 -13.05
C PHE A 20 -17.30 8.83 -12.81
N SER A 21 -17.24 9.65 -13.87
CA SER A 21 -16.63 10.98 -13.91
C SER A 21 -17.59 11.95 -14.61
N GLY A 22 -18.28 12.78 -13.84
CA GLY A 22 -19.40 13.58 -14.36
C GLY A 22 -19.02 14.71 -15.32
N LYS A 23 -17.75 15.15 -15.38
CA LYS A 23 -17.34 16.28 -16.24
C LYS A 23 -17.65 16.07 -17.72
N TYR A 24 -17.59 14.81 -18.16
CA TYR A 24 -17.72 14.42 -19.56
C TYR A 24 -19.10 13.92 -19.95
N PHE A 25 -20.06 13.92 -19.01
CA PHE A 25 -21.45 13.57 -19.28
C PHE A 25 -22.00 14.43 -20.44
N HIS A 26 -22.65 13.80 -21.41
CA HIS A 26 -23.22 14.45 -22.59
C HIS A 26 -22.22 15.23 -23.46
N ARG A 27 -20.96 14.75 -23.53
CA ARG A 27 -19.94 15.33 -24.43
C ARG A 27 -19.59 14.44 -25.64
N GLY A 28 -20.35 13.37 -25.85
CA GLY A 28 -20.16 12.43 -26.96
C GLY A 28 -21.00 12.77 -28.19
N THR A 29 -21.12 11.81 -29.10
CA THR A 29 -22.11 11.83 -30.19
C THR A 29 -23.53 11.73 -29.63
N TRP A 30 -24.53 11.93 -30.50
CA TRP A 30 -25.93 11.77 -30.10
C TRP A 30 -26.22 10.38 -29.53
N GLU A 31 -25.70 9.32 -30.17
CA GLU A 31 -25.85 7.93 -29.73
C GLU A 31 -25.13 7.66 -28.40
N GLU A 32 -23.96 8.28 -28.19
CA GLU A 32 -23.23 8.16 -26.91
C GLU A 32 -24.00 8.84 -25.78
N ASN A 33 -24.60 10.00 -26.03
CA ASN A 33 -25.39 10.74 -25.04
C ASN A 33 -26.71 10.00 -24.71
N GLU A 34 -27.37 9.39 -25.70
CA GLU A 34 -28.51 8.49 -25.46
C GLU A 34 -28.10 7.28 -24.61
N GLY A 35 -26.89 6.76 -24.83
CA GLY A 35 -26.29 5.70 -24.01
C GLY A 35 -26.06 6.14 -22.55
N ASP A 36 -25.50 7.34 -22.35
CA ASP A 36 -25.33 7.97 -21.03
C ASP A 36 -26.67 8.06 -20.29
N ASP A 37 -27.72 8.57 -20.95
CA ASP A 37 -29.07 8.68 -20.39
C ASP A 37 -29.65 7.31 -20.02
N THR A 38 -29.53 6.34 -20.93
CA THR A 38 -30.02 4.96 -20.72
C THR A 38 -29.37 4.31 -19.49
N ILE A 39 -28.08 4.58 -19.24
CA ILE A 39 -27.40 4.06 -18.04
C ILE A 39 -27.99 4.69 -16.77
N LEU A 40 -28.27 5.99 -16.78
CA LEU A 40 -28.84 6.71 -15.63
C LEU A 40 -30.31 6.36 -15.37
N GLU A 41 -31.12 6.13 -16.42
CA GLU A 41 -32.47 5.59 -16.28
C GLU A 41 -32.49 4.23 -15.56
N ASN A 42 -31.37 3.50 -15.62
CA ASN A 42 -31.19 2.18 -15.00
C ASN A 42 -30.20 2.22 -13.81
N VAL A 43 -30.09 3.37 -13.13
CA VAL A 43 -29.12 3.58 -12.04
C VAL A 43 -29.20 2.51 -10.94
N ASP A 44 -30.41 2.03 -10.62
CA ASP A 44 -30.67 1.00 -9.61
C ASP A 44 -30.14 -0.39 -10.03
N LYS A 45 -29.93 -0.63 -11.33
CA LYS A 45 -29.42 -1.89 -11.89
C LYS A 45 -27.92 -2.05 -11.80
N PHE A 46 -27.18 -1.00 -11.40
CA PHE A 46 -25.72 -1.01 -11.25
C PHE A 46 -25.28 -0.66 -9.82
N ASN A 47 -24.08 -1.07 -9.46
CA ASN A 47 -23.37 -0.51 -8.30
C ASN A 47 -22.49 0.64 -8.80
N TRP A 48 -22.23 1.61 -7.94
CA TRP A 48 -21.56 2.84 -8.34
C TRP A 48 -20.40 3.18 -7.42
N PHE A 49 -19.36 3.74 -8.01
CA PHE A 49 -18.25 4.32 -7.27
C PHE A 49 -17.70 5.57 -7.96
N CYS A 50 -17.25 6.53 -7.16
CA CYS A 50 -16.63 7.74 -7.67
C CYS A 50 -15.32 7.41 -8.39
N HIS A 51 -15.10 8.00 -9.57
CA HIS A 51 -13.86 7.88 -10.33
C HIS A 51 -13.24 9.25 -10.69
N MET A 52 -13.37 10.23 -9.78
CA MET A 52 -12.96 11.64 -9.93
C MET A 52 -13.80 12.42 -10.96
N TRP A 53 -13.92 13.74 -10.79
CA TRP A 53 -14.74 14.59 -11.66
C TRP A 53 -14.32 14.56 -13.13
N ASN A 54 -13.04 14.77 -13.37
CA ASN A 54 -12.44 14.95 -14.69
C ASN A 54 -11.47 13.81 -15.06
N HIS A 55 -11.55 12.68 -14.35
CA HIS A 55 -10.63 11.54 -14.51
C HIS A 55 -9.13 11.90 -14.30
N MET A 56 -8.82 13.01 -13.61
CA MET A 56 -7.44 13.40 -13.33
C MET A 56 -6.83 12.54 -12.23
N GLN A 57 -5.55 12.22 -12.41
CA GLN A 57 -4.80 11.33 -11.53
C GLN A 57 -4.46 12.06 -10.21
N PRO A 58 -4.72 11.46 -9.03
CA PRO A 58 -4.53 12.14 -7.75
C PRO A 58 -3.13 12.68 -7.47
N HIS A 59 -2.06 12.01 -7.93
CA HIS A 59 -0.69 12.52 -7.78
C HIS A 59 -0.45 13.87 -8.49
N LEU A 60 -1.37 14.24 -9.40
CA LEU A 60 -1.59 15.54 -10.04
C LEU A 60 -1.67 16.72 -9.07
N TYR A 61 -2.30 16.44 -7.94
CA TYR A 61 -2.75 17.44 -6.99
C TYR A 61 -1.74 17.58 -5.86
N ASN A 62 -1.43 18.81 -5.50
CA ASN A 62 -0.61 19.14 -4.33
C ASN A 62 -1.34 20.03 -3.33
N ASN A 63 -2.60 20.34 -3.61
CA ASN A 63 -3.45 21.20 -2.80
C ASN A 63 -4.71 20.41 -2.43
N GLU A 64 -4.91 20.21 -1.13
CA GLU A 64 -6.05 19.50 -0.58
C GLU A 64 -7.37 20.14 -0.99
N THR A 65 -7.48 21.48 -0.89
CA THR A 65 -8.68 22.24 -1.23
C THR A 65 -9.10 22.06 -2.68
N HIS A 66 -8.12 22.02 -3.60
CA HIS A 66 -8.41 21.79 -5.02
C HIS A 66 -8.90 20.37 -5.29
N LEU A 67 -8.26 19.37 -4.67
CA LEU A 67 -8.67 17.98 -4.80
C LEU A 67 -10.08 17.74 -4.20
N GLU A 68 -10.37 18.38 -3.06
CA GLU A 68 -11.67 18.35 -2.40
C GLU A 68 -12.77 19.00 -3.24
N TYR A 69 -12.48 20.14 -3.85
CA TYR A 69 -13.41 20.82 -4.75
C TYR A 69 -13.79 19.92 -5.94
N GLU A 70 -12.81 19.32 -6.63
CA GLU A 70 -13.05 18.41 -7.74
C GLU A 70 -13.86 17.17 -7.29
N MET A 71 -13.54 16.57 -6.14
CA MET A 71 -14.33 15.45 -5.63
C MET A 71 -15.76 15.84 -5.28
N SER A 72 -15.97 17.07 -4.80
CA SER A 72 -17.30 17.62 -4.46
C SER A 72 -18.15 17.86 -5.70
N LEU A 73 -17.56 18.33 -6.82
CA LEU A 73 -18.26 18.43 -8.10
C LEU A 73 -18.80 17.08 -8.57
N ASN A 74 -17.96 16.03 -8.49
CA ASN A 74 -18.41 14.68 -8.87
C ASN A 74 -19.50 14.14 -7.95
N LYS A 75 -19.48 14.54 -6.67
CA LYS A 75 -20.51 14.15 -5.70
C LYS A 75 -21.83 14.87 -5.97
N ALA A 76 -21.79 16.17 -6.23
CA ALA A 76 -22.97 16.95 -6.61
C ALA A 76 -23.61 16.41 -7.90
N PHE A 77 -22.79 16.02 -8.89
CA PHE A 77 -23.27 15.35 -10.08
C PHE A 77 -24.00 14.04 -9.76
N ALA A 78 -23.43 13.21 -8.89
CA ALA A 78 -24.05 11.95 -8.47
C ALA A 78 -25.40 12.19 -7.81
N GLU A 79 -25.49 13.16 -6.90
CA GLU A 79 -26.72 13.53 -6.20
C GLU A 79 -27.78 14.07 -7.17
N ALA A 80 -27.39 14.91 -8.13
CA ALA A 80 -28.30 15.46 -9.14
C ALA A 80 -28.90 14.39 -10.07
N HIS A 81 -28.20 13.28 -10.29
CA HIS A 81 -28.63 12.19 -11.19
C HIS A 81 -29.08 10.93 -10.45
N GLY A 82 -29.32 11.02 -9.13
CA GLY A 82 -29.79 9.88 -8.33
C GLY A 82 -28.80 8.72 -8.20
N ILE A 83 -27.51 8.95 -8.47
CA ILE A 83 -26.45 7.95 -8.31
C ILE A 83 -26.14 7.77 -6.81
N PRO A 84 -26.18 6.53 -6.26
CA PRO A 84 -25.89 6.30 -4.85
C PRO A 84 -24.47 6.74 -4.46
N THR A 85 -24.37 7.56 -3.41
CA THR A 85 -23.09 8.10 -2.90
C THR A 85 -22.58 7.39 -1.64
N ASN A 86 -23.28 6.38 -1.15
CA ASN A 86 -23.01 5.68 0.11
C ASN A 86 -22.20 4.38 -0.04
N SER A 87 -21.57 4.13 -1.19
CA SER A 87 -20.87 2.87 -1.44
C SER A 87 -19.62 2.66 -0.58
N SER A 88 -19.05 3.74 -0.01
CA SER A 88 -17.77 3.74 0.73
C SER A 88 -16.61 3.06 -0.04
N TYR A 89 -16.73 2.95 -1.37
CA TYR A 89 -15.76 2.37 -2.26
C TYR A 89 -15.48 3.32 -3.42
N SER A 90 -14.21 3.46 -3.78
CA SER A 90 -13.76 4.27 -4.92
C SER A 90 -12.44 3.72 -5.44
N VAL A 91 -12.13 4.05 -6.69
CA VAL A 91 -10.88 3.68 -7.36
C VAL A 91 -10.36 4.95 -7.99
N ALA A 92 -9.09 5.27 -7.78
CA ALA A 92 -8.49 6.44 -8.40
C ALA A 92 -8.20 6.18 -9.89
N PRO A 93 -8.33 7.20 -10.78
CA PRO A 93 -7.87 7.12 -12.15
C PRO A 93 -6.43 6.60 -12.23
N HIS A 94 -6.22 5.59 -13.07
CA HIS A 94 -4.93 4.91 -13.24
C HIS A 94 -4.33 4.36 -11.93
N HIS A 95 -5.14 4.10 -10.89
CA HIS A 95 -4.69 3.70 -9.55
C HIS A 95 -3.72 4.68 -8.86
N SER A 96 -3.54 5.86 -9.44
CA SER A 96 -2.60 6.84 -8.96
C SER A 96 -2.98 7.31 -7.56
N GLY A 97 -1.97 7.39 -6.68
CA GLY A 97 -2.13 7.80 -5.30
C GLY A 97 -2.72 6.74 -4.38
N VAL A 98 -3.27 5.63 -4.90
CA VAL A 98 -3.60 4.46 -4.06
C VAL A 98 -2.30 3.76 -3.69
N TYR A 99 -1.49 3.43 -4.69
CA TYR A 99 -0.10 3.02 -4.55
C TYR A 99 0.73 3.45 -5.78
N PRO A 100 1.89 4.10 -5.62
CA PRO A 100 2.44 4.64 -4.37
C PRO A 100 1.45 5.59 -3.70
N VAL A 101 1.39 5.53 -2.37
CA VAL A 101 0.41 6.29 -1.59
C VAL A 101 0.62 7.79 -1.80
N HIS A 102 -0.48 8.49 -2.02
CA HIS A 102 -0.55 9.94 -2.00
C HIS A 102 -1.49 10.38 -0.87
N GLU A 103 -0.94 10.97 0.20
CA GLU A 103 -1.69 11.21 1.44
C GLU A 103 -2.96 12.04 1.24
N LEU A 104 -2.93 13.07 0.37
CA LEU A 104 -4.10 13.90 0.10
C LEU A 104 -5.29 13.10 -0.42
N LEU A 105 -5.04 12.05 -1.22
CA LEU A 105 -6.10 11.21 -1.75
C LEU A 105 -6.88 10.53 -0.62
N TYR A 106 -6.17 9.92 0.34
CA TYR A 106 -6.79 9.20 1.47
C TYR A 106 -7.54 10.16 2.40
N THR A 107 -7.01 11.36 2.63
CA THR A 107 -7.66 12.41 3.44
C THR A 107 -8.97 12.87 2.79
N VAL A 108 -8.92 13.30 1.53
CA VAL A 108 -10.08 13.86 0.83
C VAL A 108 -11.12 12.78 0.54
N TRP A 109 -10.71 11.55 0.20
CA TRP A 109 -11.64 10.43 0.03
C TRP A 109 -12.48 10.16 1.28
N LYS A 110 -11.87 10.19 2.46
CA LYS A 110 -12.63 10.06 3.71
C LYS A 110 -13.57 11.23 3.92
N LYS A 111 -13.08 12.45 3.70
CA LYS A 111 -13.82 13.69 3.96
C LYS A 111 -15.05 13.82 3.07
N VAL A 112 -14.91 13.62 1.76
CA VAL A 112 -15.98 13.87 0.78
C VAL A 112 -16.88 12.66 0.58
N TRP A 113 -16.29 11.48 0.47
CA TRP A 113 -16.97 10.25 0.03
C TRP A 113 -17.09 9.18 1.13
N ASN A 114 -16.54 9.41 2.32
CA ASN A 114 -16.49 8.41 3.40
C ASN A 114 -15.97 7.05 2.91
N ILE A 115 -14.89 7.06 2.12
CA ILE A 115 -14.28 5.85 1.57
C ILE A 115 -13.65 5.03 2.70
N ARG A 116 -13.97 3.73 2.70
CA ARG A 116 -13.43 2.73 3.62
C ARG A 116 -12.71 1.61 2.89
N VAL A 117 -13.02 1.38 1.62
CA VAL A 117 -12.37 0.36 0.78
C VAL A 117 -11.96 0.97 -0.56
N THR A 118 -10.83 0.56 -1.08
CA THR A 118 -10.42 0.79 -2.47
C THR A 118 -9.73 -0.46 -3.00
N SER A 119 -9.22 -0.41 -4.23
CA SER A 119 -8.47 -1.52 -4.83
C SER A 119 -7.39 -0.98 -5.77
N THR A 120 -6.26 -1.67 -5.85
CA THR A 120 -5.17 -1.30 -6.75
C THR A 120 -4.51 -2.51 -7.39
N GLU A 121 -4.04 -2.35 -8.63
CA GLU A 121 -3.22 -3.33 -9.32
C GLU A 121 -1.70 -3.09 -9.11
N GLU A 122 -1.37 -2.03 -8.38
CA GLU A 122 0.01 -1.52 -8.23
C GLU A 122 0.68 -2.04 -6.93
N TYR A 123 0.01 -2.84 -6.09
CA TYR A 123 0.54 -3.24 -4.78
C TYR A 123 0.55 -4.76 -4.48
N PRO A 124 1.73 -5.30 -4.14
CA PRO A 124 2.99 -4.92 -4.80
C PRO A 124 2.82 -5.14 -6.32
N HIS A 125 3.47 -4.31 -7.15
CA HIS A 125 3.45 -4.47 -8.60
C HIS A 125 4.31 -5.67 -9.04
N LEU A 126 3.83 -6.88 -8.71
CA LEU A 126 4.46 -8.16 -8.99
C LEU A 126 3.82 -8.82 -10.21
N ARG A 127 4.61 -9.65 -10.89
CA ARG A 127 4.12 -10.63 -11.85
C ARG A 127 4.39 -12.04 -11.32
N PRO A 128 3.44 -12.99 -11.44
CA PRO A 128 2.09 -12.84 -11.97
C PRO A 128 1.14 -12.03 -11.05
N ALA A 129 0.06 -11.47 -11.61
CA ALA A 129 -0.89 -10.60 -10.91
C ALA A 129 -1.48 -11.21 -9.62
N ARG A 130 -1.61 -12.54 -9.58
CA ARG A 130 -2.03 -13.31 -8.39
C ARG A 130 -1.13 -13.13 -7.14
N LEU A 131 0.07 -12.55 -7.28
CA LEU A 131 0.95 -12.26 -6.13
C LEU A 131 0.71 -10.87 -5.51
N ARG A 132 -0.22 -10.09 -6.07
CA ARG A 132 -0.66 -8.83 -5.49
C ARG A 132 -1.33 -9.07 -4.14
N ARG A 133 -1.24 -8.07 -3.27
CA ARG A 133 -1.63 -8.17 -1.86
C ARG A 133 -2.52 -6.99 -1.47
N GLY A 134 -3.24 -7.15 -0.38
CA GLY A 134 -3.94 -6.04 0.24
C GLY A 134 -3.03 -5.25 1.19
N PHE A 135 -3.52 -4.09 1.62
CA PHE A 135 -2.98 -3.38 2.79
C PHE A 135 -4.02 -2.46 3.40
N VAL A 136 -3.78 -2.01 4.64
CA VAL A 136 -4.60 -0.97 5.25
C VAL A 136 -3.76 0.28 5.44
N HIS A 137 -4.24 1.40 4.90
CA HIS A 137 -3.60 2.71 5.09
C HIS A 137 -4.61 3.75 5.51
N ARG A 138 -4.28 4.53 6.56
CA ARG A 138 -5.20 5.49 7.18
C ARG A 138 -6.57 4.88 7.47
N GLY A 139 -6.70 3.59 7.76
CA GLY A 139 -8.01 2.93 7.98
C GLY A 139 -8.87 2.72 6.72
N ILE A 140 -8.33 2.94 5.52
CA ILE A 140 -8.90 2.48 4.26
C ILE A 140 -8.27 1.13 3.90
N LYS A 141 -9.12 0.13 3.66
CA LYS A 141 -8.73 -1.20 3.22
C LYS A 141 -8.49 -1.21 1.71
N VAL A 142 -7.30 -1.57 1.27
CA VAL A 142 -6.92 -1.66 -0.14
C VAL A 142 -6.91 -3.13 -0.55
N LEU A 143 -7.79 -3.51 -1.47
CA LEU A 143 -7.84 -4.86 -2.02
C LEU A 143 -6.90 -5.02 -3.22
N PRO A 144 -6.27 -6.19 -3.41
CA PRO A 144 -5.53 -6.47 -4.63
C PRO A 144 -6.48 -6.56 -5.82
N ARG A 145 -6.19 -5.78 -6.87
CA ARG A 145 -6.94 -5.79 -8.12
C ARG A 145 -6.19 -6.61 -9.17
N GLN A 146 -6.94 -7.41 -9.92
CA GLN A 146 -6.46 -8.29 -10.97
C GLN A 146 -6.72 -7.69 -12.36
N THR A 147 -5.81 -8.00 -13.29
CA THR A 147 -5.96 -7.67 -14.71
C THR A 147 -6.69 -8.80 -15.42
N CYS A 148 -7.46 -8.49 -16.47
CA CYS A 148 -8.15 -9.50 -17.27
C CYS A 148 -7.62 -9.63 -18.70
N GLY A 149 -6.45 -9.04 -19.00
CA GLY A 149 -5.86 -9.01 -20.34
C GLY A 149 -6.52 -8.02 -21.31
N LEU A 150 -7.62 -7.36 -20.91
CA LEU A 150 -8.27 -6.32 -21.69
C LEU A 150 -7.74 -4.93 -21.30
N PHE A 151 -7.19 -4.21 -22.28
CA PHE A 151 -6.70 -2.84 -22.09
C PHE A 151 -7.73 -1.82 -22.58
N THR A 152 -7.57 -0.56 -22.20
CA THR A 152 -8.47 0.55 -22.61
C THR A 152 -8.63 0.69 -24.12
N HIS A 153 -7.59 0.37 -24.89
CA HIS A 153 -7.58 0.44 -26.35
C HIS A 153 -8.01 -0.85 -27.05
N THR A 154 -8.28 -1.92 -26.29
CA THR A 154 -8.69 -3.22 -26.81
C THR A 154 -10.21 -3.24 -26.96
N ILE A 155 -10.66 -2.70 -28.10
CA ILE A 155 -12.09 -2.51 -28.43
C ILE A 155 -12.58 -3.58 -29.42
N TYR A 156 -11.69 -4.00 -30.32
CA TYR A 156 -11.93 -5.01 -31.34
C TYR A 156 -11.05 -6.24 -31.13
N VAL A 157 -11.55 -7.42 -31.51
CA VAL A 157 -10.86 -8.71 -31.37
C VAL A 157 -9.51 -8.70 -32.10
N ASP A 158 -9.45 -8.10 -33.29
CA ASP A 158 -8.26 -8.00 -34.13
C ASP A 158 -7.14 -7.15 -33.51
N ARG A 159 -7.50 -6.21 -32.63
CA ARG A 159 -6.59 -5.36 -31.84
C ARG A 159 -6.16 -6.00 -30.53
N TYR A 160 -6.74 -7.13 -30.13
CA TYR A 160 -6.28 -7.85 -28.95
C TYR A 160 -4.85 -8.36 -29.17
N PRO A 161 -3.89 -8.09 -28.26
CA PRO A 161 -2.49 -8.52 -28.46
C PRO A 161 -2.36 -10.04 -28.58
N GLY A 162 -2.13 -10.54 -29.80
CA GLY A 162 -2.08 -11.98 -30.13
C GLY A 162 -3.39 -12.58 -30.64
N GLY A 163 -4.40 -11.75 -30.89
CA GLY A 163 -5.67 -12.12 -31.52
C GLY A 163 -6.59 -12.97 -30.65
N LEU A 164 -7.71 -13.40 -31.24
CA LEU A 164 -8.77 -14.18 -30.57
C LEU A 164 -8.22 -15.44 -29.88
N LYS A 165 -7.35 -16.17 -30.56
CA LYS A 165 -6.77 -17.42 -30.03
C LYS A 165 -6.09 -17.20 -28.68
N LYS A 166 -5.34 -16.11 -28.51
CA LYS A 166 -4.66 -15.81 -27.25
C LYS A 166 -5.63 -15.34 -26.15
N LEU A 167 -6.71 -14.67 -26.54
CA LEU A 167 -7.80 -14.34 -25.60
C LEU A 167 -8.46 -15.64 -25.10
N ASP A 168 -8.78 -16.56 -26.01
CA ASP A 168 -9.37 -17.86 -25.68
C ASP A 168 -8.43 -18.71 -24.82
N GLU A 169 -7.13 -18.75 -25.13
CA GLU A 169 -6.13 -19.43 -24.30
C GLU A 169 -6.09 -18.87 -22.88
N SER A 170 -6.23 -17.54 -22.69
CA SER A 170 -6.29 -16.93 -21.36
C SER A 170 -7.53 -17.38 -20.57
N ILE A 171 -8.67 -17.53 -21.27
CA ILE A 171 -9.97 -17.93 -20.71
C ILE A 171 -10.01 -19.44 -20.41
N MET A 172 -9.50 -20.27 -21.32
CA MET A 172 -9.63 -21.72 -21.30
C MET A 172 -8.40 -22.38 -20.67
N GLY A 173 -8.22 -22.20 -19.37
CA GLY A 173 -7.12 -22.80 -18.60
C GLY A 173 -5.87 -21.92 -18.46
N GLY A 174 -5.81 -20.79 -19.16
CA GLY A 174 -4.71 -19.83 -19.09
C GLY A 174 -4.79 -18.84 -17.93
N GLU A 175 -4.23 -17.65 -18.14
CA GLU A 175 -3.96 -16.68 -17.07
C GLU A 175 -5.22 -16.20 -16.35
N LEU A 176 -6.27 -15.81 -17.08
CA LEU A 176 -7.50 -15.34 -16.45
C LEU A 176 -8.18 -16.45 -15.62
N PHE A 177 -8.26 -17.66 -16.18
CA PHE A 177 -8.78 -18.82 -15.46
C PHE A 177 -7.98 -19.11 -14.18
N GLN A 178 -6.66 -19.21 -14.31
CA GLN A 178 -5.77 -19.49 -13.18
C GLN A 178 -5.85 -18.40 -12.11
N THR A 179 -5.95 -17.13 -12.51
CA THR A 179 -6.11 -16.02 -11.56
C THR A 179 -7.40 -16.15 -10.76
N ILE A 180 -8.52 -16.56 -11.37
CA ILE A 180 -9.78 -16.80 -10.63
C ILE A 180 -9.68 -18.03 -9.72
N VAL A 181 -9.05 -19.11 -10.19
CA VAL A 181 -8.95 -20.38 -9.44
C VAL A 181 -8.01 -20.28 -8.24
N TYR A 182 -6.88 -19.58 -8.38
CA TYR A 182 -5.87 -19.49 -7.32
C TYR A 182 -6.13 -18.39 -6.31
N ASN A 183 -6.96 -17.39 -6.63
CA ASN A 183 -7.29 -16.32 -5.70
C ASN A 183 -8.71 -16.52 -5.15
N PRO A 184 -8.89 -16.66 -3.82
CA PRO A 184 -10.22 -16.75 -3.21
C PRO A 184 -11.07 -15.49 -3.42
N ILE A 185 -10.42 -14.34 -3.58
CA ILE A 185 -11.06 -13.03 -3.76
C ILE A 185 -10.52 -12.39 -5.03
N ASN A 186 -11.43 -12.05 -5.94
CA ASN A 186 -11.09 -11.49 -7.23
C ASN A 186 -11.78 -10.14 -7.44
N VAL A 187 -11.00 -9.12 -7.76
CA VAL A 187 -11.49 -7.80 -8.19
C VAL A 187 -10.86 -7.52 -9.55
N PHE A 188 -11.65 -7.52 -10.62
CA PHE A 188 -11.12 -7.29 -11.97
C PHE A 188 -11.28 -5.84 -12.44
N MET A 189 -10.31 -5.39 -13.24
CA MET A 189 -10.42 -4.14 -14.00
C MET A 189 -10.89 -4.40 -15.43
N SER A 190 -11.83 -3.59 -15.89
CA SER A 190 -12.25 -3.41 -17.28
C SER A 190 -12.66 -1.95 -17.48
N HIS A 191 -12.70 -1.47 -18.71
CA HIS A 191 -13.05 -0.08 -19.04
C HIS A 191 -14.28 -0.01 -19.93
N MET A 192 -14.96 1.13 -19.97
CA MET A 192 -16.18 1.35 -20.76
C MET A 192 -16.02 0.90 -22.22
N SER A 193 -14.87 1.21 -22.82
CA SER A 193 -14.53 0.84 -24.20
C SER A 193 -14.52 -0.67 -24.45
N ASN A 194 -14.25 -1.50 -23.44
CA ASN A 194 -14.28 -2.96 -23.57
C ASN A 194 -15.69 -3.55 -23.67
N TYR A 195 -16.72 -2.73 -23.40
CA TYR A 195 -18.13 -3.08 -23.54
C TYR A 195 -18.75 -2.52 -24.82
N GLY A 196 -18.02 -1.65 -25.53
CA GLY A 196 -18.37 -1.17 -26.87
C GLY A 196 -17.95 -2.15 -27.97
N SER A 197 -18.32 -1.84 -29.21
CA SER A 197 -18.00 -2.59 -30.44
C SER A 197 -18.14 -4.11 -30.30
N ASP A 198 -17.03 -4.87 -30.24
CA ASP A 198 -17.02 -6.35 -30.17
C ASP A 198 -17.39 -6.89 -28.78
N ARG A 199 -17.59 -6.01 -27.78
CA ARG A 199 -18.04 -6.34 -26.43
C ARG A 199 -17.14 -7.37 -25.74
N LEU A 200 -15.83 -7.24 -25.92
CA LEU A 200 -14.81 -8.19 -25.48
C LEU A 200 -14.90 -8.52 -23.98
N ALA A 201 -15.21 -7.54 -23.12
CA ALA A 201 -15.37 -7.80 -21.68
C ALA A 201 -16.53 -8.77 -21.39
N LEU A 202 -17.64 -8.63 -22.12
CA LEU A 202 -18.80 -9.51 -21.93
C LEU A 202 -18.46 -10.94 -22.36
N TYR A 203 -17.84 -11.10 -23.53
CA TYR A 203 -17.36 -12.41 -24.01
C TYR A 203 -16.39 -13.04 -23.01
N THR A 204 -15.37 -12.28 -22.60
CA THR A 204 -14.28 -12.77 -21.74
C THR A 204 -14.79 -13.32 -20.42
N PHE A 205 -15.62 -12.55 -19.71
CA PHE A 205 -16.11 -12.96 -18.39
C PHE A 205 -17.21 -14.01 -18.46
N GLU A 206 -18.13 -13.94 -19.44
CA GLU A 206 -19.16 -14.97 -19.60
C GLU A 206 -18.51 -16.33 -19.92
N SER A 207 -17.54 -16.35 -20.84
CA SER A 207 -16.81 -17.57 -21.22
C SER A 207 -15.99 -18.14 -20.07
N VAL A 208 -15.26 -17.33 -19.31
CA VAL A 208 -14.44 -17.86 -18.20
C VAL A 208 -15.31 -18.41 -17.06
N PHE A 209 -16.44 -17.78 -16.74
CA PHE A 209 -17.35 -18.30 -15.72
C PHE A 209 -18.02 -19.60 -16.16
N GLN A 210 -18.38 -19.73 -17.44
CA GLN A 210 -18.87 -20.98 -17.99
C GLN A 210 -17.79 -22.08 -17.92
N PHE A 211 -16.57 -21.75 -18.33
CA PHE A 211 -15.44 -22.68 -18.29
C PHE A 211 -15.15 -23.17 -16.87
N ILE A 212 -15.11 -22.25 -15.89
CA ILE A 212 -14.95 -22.60 -14.47
C ILE A 212 -16.05 -23.53 -13.99
N ARG A 213 -17.31 -23.26 -14.35
CA ARG A 213 -18.45 -24.12 -13.99
C ARG A 213 -18.34 -25.53 -14.59
N CYS A 214 -17.83 -25.65 -15.81
CA CYS A 214 -17.69 -26.93 -16.49
C CYS A 214 -16.51 -27.77 -15.97
N TRP A 215 -15.40 -27.12 -15.61
CA TRP A 215 -14.13 -27.80 -15.34
C TRP A 215 -13.70 -27.79 -13.87
N THR A 216 -14.47 -27.13 -13.00
CA THR A 216 -14.17 -27.06 -11.56
C THR A 216 -15.44 -27.22 -10.73
N ASN A 217 -15.26 -27.49 -9.44
CA ASN A 217 -16.36 -27.49 -8.46
C ASN A 217 -16.49 -26.16 -7.71
N LEU A 218 -15.82 -25.10 -8.18
CA LEU A 218 -15.84 -23.80 -7.50
C LEU A 218 -17.23 -23.17 -7.56
N LYS A 219 -17.67 -22.64 -6.42
CA LYS A 219 -18.90 -21.86 -6.31
C LYS A 219 -18.54 -20.39 -6.23
N LEU A 220 -18.72 -19.69 -7.35
CA LEU A 220 -18.49 -18.25 -7.44
C LEU A 220 -19.70 -17.51 -6.86
N VAL A 221 -19.45 -16.46 -6.07
CA VAL A 221 -20.47 -15.55 -5.56
C VAL A 221 -19.96 -14.13 -5.66
N SER A 222 -20.87 -13.18 -5.86
CA SER A 222 -20.53 -11.75 -5.86
C SER A 222 -20.93 -11.12 -4.52
N SER A 223 -20.01 -10.34 -3.95
CA SER A 223 -20.21 -9.58 -2.72
C SER A 223 -19.84 -8.11 -2.95
N GLY A 224 -20.43 -7.23 -2.14
CA GLY A 224 -20.07 -5.80 -2.17
C GLY A 224 -18.62 -5.56 -1.72
N PRO A 225 -17.98 -4.44 -2.12
CA PRO A 225 -16.57 -4.18 -1.82
C PRO A 225 -16.22 -4.19 -0.33
N LEU A 226 -17.13 -3.72 0.54
CA LEU A 226 -16.95 -3.71 1.99
C LEU A 226 -16.86 -5.14 2.56
N GLU A 227 -17.84 -5.97 2.26
CA GLU A 227 -17.88 -7.37 2.68
C GLU A 227 -16.69 -8.15 2.10
N LEU A 228 -16.31 -7.86 0.85
CA LEU A 228 -15.16 -8.48 0.21
C LEU A 228 -13.86 -8.12 0.93
N ALA A 229 -13.69 -6.86 1.35
CA ALA A 229 -12.54 -6.43 2.13
C ALA A 229 -12.52 -7.06 3.53
N ASP A 230 -13.66 -7.18 4.20
CA ASP A 230 -13.75 -7.86 5.49
C ASP A 230 -13.36 -9.34 5.38
N LYS A 231 -13.83 -10.03 4.35
CA LYS A 231 -13.43 -11.42 4.05
C LYS A 231 -11.93 -11.51 3.74
N TYR A 232 -11.38 -10.60 2.94
CA TYR A 232 -9.97 -10.59 2.56
C TYR A 232 -9.04 -10.50 3.76
N PHE A 233 -9.19 -9.46 4.59
CA PHE A 233 -8.31 -9.26 5.74
C PHE A 233 -8.58 -10.24 6.88
N LYS A 234 -9.71 -10.98 6.85
CA LYS A 234 -9.92 -12.13 7.72
C LYS A 234 -9.11 -13.36 7.26
N MET A 235 -8.95 -13.55 5.95
CA MET A 235 -8.13 -14.63 5.38
C MET A 235 -6.63 -14.32 5.47
N TYR A 236 -6.26 -13.04 5.30
CA TYR A 236 -4.87 -12.55 5.26
C TYR A 236 -4.62 -11.45 6.31
N PRO A 237 -4.69 -11.76 7.61
CA PRO A 237 -4.50 -10.77 8.68
C PRO A 237 -3.11 -10.12 8.67
N GLU A 238 -2.09 -10.83 8.20
CA GLU A 238 -0.72 -10.34 8.07
C GLU A 238 -0.54 -9.27 6.99
N GLU A 239 -1.49 -9.18 6.05
CA GLU A 239 -1.47 -8.18 4.98
C GLU A 239 -2.10 -6.86 5.40
N ILE A 240 -2.66 -6.75 6.62
CA ILE A 240 -3.11 -5.46 7.16
C ILE A 240 -1.92 -4.49 7.22
N ASP A 241 -0.75 -5.01 7.62
CA ASP A 241 0.48 -4.24 7.72
C ASP A 241 1.11 -4.01 6.34
N PRO A 242 1.19 -2.74 5.88
CA PRO A 242 1.82 -2.45 4.61
C PRO A 242 3.32 -2.76 4.62
N VAL A 243 3.88 -2.90 3.43
CA VAL A 243 5.30 -3.07 3.15
C VAL A 243 5.62 -2.10 2.02
N TRP A 244 6.02 -0.88 2.38
CA TRP A 244 6.34 0.18 1.45
C TRP A 244 7.53 -0.19 0.58
N GLY A 245 7.29 -0.41 -0.69
CA GLY A 245 8.31 -0.62 -1.71
C GLY A 245 8.87 0.71 -2.22
N ASN A 246 10.07 0.67 -2.80
CA ASN A 246 10.69 1.83 -3.43
C ASN A 246 9.95 2.21 -4.73
N PRO A 247 9.31 3.39 -4.82
CA PRO A 247 8.62 3.81 -6.05
C PRO A 247 9.54 3.96 -7.26
N CYS A 248 10.84 4.21 -7.04
CA CYS A 248 11.79 4.46 -8.13
C CYS A 248 12.35 3.20 -8.80
N LEU A 249 12.10 2.02 -8.23
CA LEU A 249 12.51 0.76 -8.85
C LEU A 249 11.50 0.29 -9.91
N ASP A 250 10.36 0.97 -10.00
CA ASP A 250 9.29 0.62 -10.92
C ASP A 250 8.90 1.83 -11.79
N GLN A 251 9.03 1.67 -13.11
CA GLN A 251 8.75 2.72 -14.08
C GLN A 251 7.29 3.17 -14.07
N ARG A 252 6.36 2.27 -13.74
CA ARG A 252 4.95 2.58 -13.63
C ARG A 252 4.70 3.40 -12.37
N HIS A 253 5.25 2.99 -11.23
CA HIS A 253 5.15 3.75 -9.98
C HIS A 253 5.74 5.16 -10.12
N LEU A 254 6.92 5.32 -10.72
CA LEU A 254 7.53 6.62 -10.99
C LEU A 254 6.58 7.58 -11.73
N LYS A 255 5.89 7.08 -12.77
CA LYS A 255 4.98 7.89 -13.60
C LYS A 255 3.72 8.36 -12.87
N ILE A 256 3.31 7.66 -11.81
CA ILE A 256 2.11 8.00 -11.01
C ILE A 256 2.45 8.48 -9.61
N TRP A 257 3.72 8.80 -9.37
CA TRP A 257 4.21 9.40 -8.15
C TRP A 257 4.27 10.92 -8.29
N SER A 258 4.06 11.65 -7.20
CA SER A 258 4.06 13.12 -7.26
C SER A 258 5.42 13.63 -7.74
N TYR A 259 5.41 14.57 -8.69
CA TYR A 259 6.62 15.17 -9.27
C TYR A 259 7.48 15.92 -8.25
N LYS A 260 6.93 16.25 -7.07
CA LYS A 260 7.68 16.88 -5.96
C LYS A 260 8.54 15.88 -5.19
N LYS A 261 8.44 14.58 -5.48
CA LYS A 261 9.11 13.51 -4.76
C LYS A 261 10.21 12.92 -5.62
N SER A 262 11.35 12.67 -4.99
CA SER A 262 12.51 12.03 -5.62
C SER A 262 13.12 11.02 -4.64
N CYS A 263 13.60 9.89 -5.16
CA CYS A 263 14.35 8.93 -4.34
C CYS A 263 15.80 9.38 -4.08
N GLN A 264 16.25 10.50 -4.65
CA GLN A 264 17.50 11.14 -4.22
C GLN A 264 17.41 11.60 -2.76
N HIS A 265 16.22 11.98 -2.30
CA HIS A 265 15.98 12.40 -0.92
C HIS A 265 15.93 11.24 0.08
N LEU A 266 15.92 9.98 -0.38
CA LEU A 266 15.97 8.82 0.53
C LEU A 266 17.41 8.56 1.02
N PRO A 267 17.59 8.08 2.26
CA PRO A 267 18.90 7.90 2.84
C PRO A 267 19.67 6.80 2.11
N LYS A 268 20.97 7.04 1.91
CA LYS A 268 21.89 6.10 1.25
C LYS A 268 22.53 5.13 2.25
N PHE A 269 22.55 5.49 3.52
CA PHE A 269 22.92 4.57 4.59
C PHE A 269 22.10 4.79 5.86
N LEU A 270 21.97 3.74 6.67
CA LEU A 270 21.27 3.74 7.95
C LEU A 270 22.24 3.36 9.07
N VAL A 271 22.31 4.19 10.12
CA VAL A 271 22.96 3.80 11.38
C VAL A 271 21.91 3.12 12.26
N ILE A 272 21.95 1.78 12.31
CA ILE A 272 20.85 0.96 12.82
C ILE A 272 20.91 0.68 14.32
N GLY A 273 22.00 1.04 15.01
CA GLY A 273 22.22 0.71 16.42
C GLY A 273 23.28 -0.36 16.65
N PRO A 274 23.19 -1.12 17.76
CA PRO A 274 22.17 -1.04 18.81
C PRO A 274 22.29 0.21 19.70
N GLN A 275 21.34 0.40 20.62
CA GLN A 275 21.41 1.45 21.62
C GLN A 275 22.64 1.30 22.53
N LYS A 276 23.14 2.45 23.02
CA LYS A 276 24.23 2.56 24.01
C LYS A 276 25.60 2.10 23.52
N THR A 277 25.85 2.24 22.22
CA THR A 277 27.15 1.91 21.59
C THR A 277 27.88 3.13 21.03
N GLY A 278 27.35 4.34 21.22
CA GLY A 278 27.94 5.58 20.70
C GLY A 278 27.32 6.09 19.40
N THR A 279 26.13 5.62 19.04
CA THR A 279 25.43 6.03 17.81
C THR A 279 25.20 7.53 17.68
N THR A 280 24.90 8.25 18.77
CA THR A 280 24.74 9.71 18.75
C THR A 280 26.08 10.41 18.51
N ALA A 281 27.19 9.91 19.07
CA ALA A 281 28.51 10.47 18.78
C ALA A 281 28.88 10.29 17.30
N LEU A 282 28.65 9.10 16.74
CA LEU A 282 28.85 8.85 15.30
C LEU A 282 27.98 9.77 14.45
N TYR A 283 26.69 9.91 14.79
CA TYR A 283 25.78 10.83 14.12
C TYR A 283 26.32 12.26 14.11
N THR A 284 26.79 12.76 15.26
CA THR A 284 27.34 14.12 15.39
C THR A 284 28.59 14.31 14.52
N PHE A 285 29.54 13.36 14.53
CA PHE A 285 30.76 13.47 13.74
C PHE A 285 30.51 13.34 12.23
N LEU A 286 29.61 12.43 11.81
CA LEU A 286 29.20 12.32 10.42
C LEU A 286 28.51 13.60 9.92
N SER A 287 27.70 14.24 10.77
CA SER A 287 27.02 15.49 10.42
C SER A 287 27.97 16.67 10.20
N MET A 288 29.22 16.58 10.67
CA MET A 288 30.24 17.60 10.43
C MET A 288 30.90 17.47 9.05
N HIS A 289 30.74 16.33 8.36
CA HIS A 289 31.38 16.11 7.08
C HIS A 289 30.65 16.88 5.95
N PRO A 290 31.34 17.67 5.11
CA PRO A 290 30.69 18.57 4.15
C PRO A 290 29.80 17.85 3.13
N ASN A 291 30.14 16.61 2.75
CA ASN A 291 29.41 15.79 1.78
C ASN A 291 28.37 14.83 2.39
N ILE A 292 28.14 14.90 3.70
CA ILE A 292 27.14 14.05 4.38
C ILE A 292 26.09 14.97 4.98
N SER A 293 24.82 14.57 4.90
CA SER A 293 23.71 15.30 5.48
C SER A 293 22.87 14.36 6.34
N ALA A 294 22.72 14.69 7.61
CA ALA A 294 21.81 13.98 8.49
C ALA A 294 20.35 14.35 8.20
N ASN A 295 19.43 13.51 8.67
CA ASN A 295 18.01 13.84 8.71
C ASN A 295 17.73 15.09 9.56
N ILE A 296 16.61 15.73 9.26
CA ILE A 296 16.03 16.79 10.08
C ILE A 296 15.61 16.16 11.43
N PRO A 297 15.90 16.80 12.58
CA PRO A 297 15.49 16.27 13.88
C PRO A 297 13.96 16.20 14.06
N SER A 298 13.50 15.12 14.67
CA SER A 298 12.14 14.93 15.14
C SER A 298 11.93 15.65 16.48
N LYS A 299 10.76 16.26 16.68
CA LYS A 299 10.38 16.86 17.97
C LYS A 299 10.16 15.82 19.07
N GLU A 300 9.81 14.58 18.70
CA GLU A 300 9.48 13.50 19.64
C GLU A 300 10.68 12.59 19.91
N THR A 301 11.49 12.35 18.89
CA THR A 301 12.56 11.33 18.90
C THR A 301 13.94 11.91 18.63
N PHE A 302 14.07 13.23 18.67
CA PHE A 302 15.31 13.98 18.51
C PHE A 302 16.02 13.65 17.19
N GLU A 303 17.27 13.20 17.22
CA GLU A 303 18.00 12.84 16.01
C GLU A 303 17.48 11.55 15.33
N GLU A 304 16.67 10.74 16.01
CA GLU A 304 16.15 9.48 15.45
C GLU A 304 14.80 9.67 14.77
N ILE A 305 14.60 9.02 13.62
CA ILE A 305 13.29 9.02 12.93
C ILE A 305 12.40 7.89 13.45
N GLN A 306 13.00 6.72 13.72
CA GLN A 306 12.30 5.53 14.19
C GLN A 306 11.12 5.14 13.27
N PHE A 307 11.34 5.17 11.96
CA PHE A 307 10.31 4.86 10.95
C PHE A 307 10.03 3.36 10.87
N PHE A 308 11.05 2.52 10.70
CA PHE A 308 10.85 1.11 10.34
C PHE A 308 10.40 0.19 11.49
N ASN A 309 10.60 0.58 12.75
CA ASN A 309 10.48 -0.30 13.92
C ASN A 309 9.15 -0.19 14.69
N GLY A 310 8.20 0.66 14.28
CA GLY A 310 7.00 0.87 15.08
C GLY A 310 5.90 1.70 14.42
N ARG A 311 5.26 2.54 15.24
CA ARG A 311 4.03 3.29 14.88
C ARG A 311 4.23 4.31 13.77
N ASN A 312 5.43 4.89 13.68
CA ASN A 312 5.77 5.87 12.65
C ASN A 312 5.70 5.28 11.23
N TYR A 313 5.91 3.97 11.08
CA TYR A 313 5.81 3.29 9.79
C TYR A 313 4.46 3.48 9.08
N TYR A 314 3.38 3.51 9.88
CA TYR A 314 2.00 3.65 9.40
C TYR A 314 1.63 5.09 9.04
N LYS A 315 2.52 6.07 9.31
CA LYS A 315 2.37 7.44 8.82
C LYS A 315 2.68 7.55 7.31
N GLY A 316 3.23 6.50 6.70
CA GLY A 316 3.46 6.38 5.26
C GLY A 316 4.81 6.92 4.81
N LEU A 317 5.13 6.66 3.54
CA LEU A 317 6.39 7.09 2.91
C LEU A 317 6.55 8.61 2.90
N ASP A 318 5.46 9.36 2.71
CA ASP A 318 5.48 10.83 2.67
C ASP A 318 5.96 11.42 4.00
N TRP A 319 5.53 10.85 5.12
CA TRP A 319 6.00 11.24 6.44
C TRP A 319 7.49 10.97 6.61
N TYR A 320 7.99 9.83 6.13
CA TYR A 320 9.41 9.51 6.20
C TYR A 320 10.26 10.48 5.36
N MET A 321 9.80 10.82 4.16
CA MET A 321 10.53 11.71 3.24
C MET A 321 10.64 13.15 3.77
N GLN A 322 9.73 13.60 4.64
CA GLN A 322 9.78 14.94 5.24
C GLN A 322 11.02 15.16 6.13
N PHE A 323 11.66 14.10 6.60
CA PHE A 323 12.87 14.18 7.41
C PHE A 323 14.13 14.41 6.59
N PHE A 324 14.05 14.39 5.27
CA PHE A 324 15.20 14.55 4.40
C PHE A 324 15.10 15.83 3.60
N PRO A 325 16.19 16.61 3.48
CA PRO A 325 16.16 17.88 2.78
C PRO A 325 15.85 17.67 1.30
N SER A 326 14.96 18.51 0.76
CA SER A 326 14.44 18.44 -0.61
C SER A 326 15.12 19.39 -1.60
N ASN A 327 16.20 20.06 -1.20
CA ASN A 327 16.76 21.16 -1.97
C ASN A 327 17.85 20.66 -2.93
N ASP A 328 17.84 21.17 -4.16
CA ASP A 328 18.85 20.92 -5.21
C ASP A 328 20.29 21.26 -4.76
N SER A 329 20.47 22.06 -3.70
CA SER A 329 21.77 22.32 -3.06
C SER A 329 22.37 21.10 -2.33
N VAL A 330 21.62 20.00 -2.24
CA VAL A 330 22.01 18.71 -1.67
C VAL A 330 22.29 17.67 -2.77
N ASP A 331 22.22 18.03 -4.06
CA ASP A 331 22.34 17.05 -5.17
C ASP A 331 23.61 16.19 -5.15
N ASN A 332 24.65 16.61 -4.41
CA ASN A 332 25.90 15.87 -4.25
C ASN A 332 26.16 15.33 -2.83
N LYS A 333 25.24 15.46 -1.87
CA LYS A 333 25.44 14.98 -0.49
C LYS A 333 24.78 13.62 -0.26
N ILE A 334 25.46 12.82 0.55
CA ILE A 334 24.95 11.52 0.98
C ILE A 334 24.07 11.74 2.22
N VAL A 335 22.77 11.51 2.06
CA VAL A 335 21.80 11.60 3.16
C VAL A 335 21.79 10.33 3.99
N PHE A 336 21.68 10.45 5.32
CA PHE A 336 21.56 9.32 6.23
C PHE A 336 20.59 9.57 7.38
N GLU A 337 20.12 8.48 7.99
CA GLU A 337 19.46 8.54 9.29
C GLU A 337 20.14 7.63 10.32
N LYS A 338 19.94 7.94 11.60
CA LYS A 338 20.31 7.08 12.73
C LYS A 338 19.07 6.74 13.53
N SER A 339 18.80 5.45 13.73
CA SER A 339 17.74 4.98 14.62
C SER A 339 18.24 3.73 15.34
N ALA A 340 18.72 3.88 16.57
CA ALA A 340 19.40 2.79 17.29
C ALA A 340 18.46 1.63 17.68
N THR A 341 17.16 1.87 17.59
CA THR A 341 16.08 0.91 17.82
C THR A 341 15.83 -0.03 16.64
N TYR A 342 16.47 0.20 15.49
CA TYR A 342 16.34 -0.67 14.33
C TYR A 342 16.97 -2.03 14.59
N PHE A 343 18.18 -2.08 15.16
CA PHE A 343 18.95 -3.31 15.39
C PHE A 343 18.21 -4.40 16.17
N ASP A 344 17.33 -4.02 17.10
CA ASP A 344 16.64 -4.98 17.98
C ASP A 344 15.27 -5.45 17.41
N SER A 345 14.87 -4.98 16.23
CA SER A 345 13.51 -5.17 15.69
C SER A 345 13.45 -6.14 14.51
N ASP A 346 12.68 -7.22 14.66
CA ASP A 346 12.56 -8.28 13.65
C ASP A 346 11.86 -7.87 12.36
N ILE A 347 11.02 -6.82 12.39
CA ILE A 347 10.25 -6.36 11.22
C ILE A 347 11.06 -5.39 10.34
N VAL A 348 12.09 -4.76 10.91
CA VAL A 348 12.87 -3.72 10.24
C VAL A 348 13.58 -4.25 8.99
N PRO A 349 14.25 -5.41 8.98
CA PRO A 349 14.92 -5.92 7.78
C PRO A 349 13.98 -6.01 6.57
N LYS A 350 12.79 -6.61 6.74
CA LYS A 350 11.77 -6.73 5.68
C LYS A 350 11.35 -5.37 5.13
N ARG A 351 11.10 -4.40 6.01
CA ARG A 351 10.63 -3.06 5.61
C ARG A 351 11.73 -2.23 4.95
N VAL A 352 12.97 -2.31 5.46
CA VAL A 352 14.14 -1.65 4.88
C VAL A 352 14.44 -2.23 3.50
N GLN A 353 14.43 -3.56 3.35
CA GLN A 353 14.70 -4.21 2.07
C GLN A 353 13.68 -3.82 1.00
N ALA A 354 12.39 -3.70 1.36
CA ALA A 354 11.36 -3.27 0.43
C ALA A 354 11.55 -1.82 -0.04
N LEU A 355 11.84 -0.89 0.87
CA LEU A 355 11.93 0.54 0.54
C LEU A 355 13.31 0.97 0.04
N LEU A 356 14.38 0.38 0.57
CA LEU A 356 15.77 0.81 0.38
C LEU A 356 16.67 -0.42 0.13
N PRO A 357 16.46 -1.22 -0.93
CA PRO A 357 17.17 -2.49 -1.12
C PRO A 357 18.69 -2.37 -1.31
N ASN A 358 19.18 -1.18 -1.71
CA ASN A 358 20.61 -0.92 -1.95
C ASN A 358 21.26 -0.09 -0.83
N VAL A 359 20.59 0.09 0.30
CA VAL A 359 21.08 0.93 1.40
C VAL A 359 22.28 0.30 2.10
N LYS A 360 23.25 1.12 2.51
CA LYS A 360 24.33 0.65 3.37
C LYS A 360 23.89 0.64 4.83
N LEU A 361 24.19 -0.44 5.56
CA LEU A 361 23.88 -0.55 6.98
C LEU A 361 25.14 -0.34 7.78
N VAL A 362 25.07 0.54 8.79
CA VAL A 362 26.16 0.82 9.72
C VAL A 362 25.70 0.45 11.12
N THR A 363 26.47 -0.41 11.80
CA THR A 363 26.24 -0.79 13.19
C THR A 363 27.51 -0.56 14.00
N ILE A 364 27.35 -0.19 15.27
CA ILE A 364 28.46 0.01 16.20
C ILE A 364 28.29 -0.99 17.32
N LEU A 365 29.28 -1.86 17.51
CA LEU A 365 29.26 -2.87 18.56
C LEU A 365 30.34 -2.55 19.59
N ILE A 366 29.99 -2.72 20.86
CA ILE A 366 30.92 -2.69 22.00
C ILE A 366 30.74 -3.98 22.81
N SER A 367 31.58 -4.19 23.82
CA SER A 367 31.42 -5.31 24.75
C SER A 367 29.96 -5.42 25.24
N PRO A 368 29.30 -6.58 25.09
CA PRO A 368 27.90 -6.75 25.44
C PRO A 368 27.62 -6.44 26.92
N ALA A 369 28.56 -6.79 27.80
CA ALA A 369 28.49 -6.45 29.22
C ALA A 369 28.51 -4.93 29.46
N LYS A 370 29.39 -4.20 28.76
CA LYS A 370 29.45 -2.72 28.84
C LYS A 370 28.18 -2.07 28.29
N ARG A 371 27.67 -2.56 27.17
CA ARG A 371 26.41 -2.09 26.57
C ARG A 371 25.23 -2.30 27.53
N ALA A 372 25.10 -3.49 28.09
CA ALA A 372 24.04 -3.83 29.05
C ALA A 372 24.10 -2.95 30.30
N TYR A 373 25.31 -2.73 30.85
CA TYR A 373 25.51 -1.83 31.97
C TYR A 373 25.17 -0.37 31.63
N SER A 374 25.58 0.13 30.46
CA SER A 374 25.23 1.48 29.99
C SER A 374 23.72 1.65 29.80
N TRP A 375 23.03 0.61 29.32
CA TRP A 375 21.57 0.61 29.19
C TRP A 375 20.88 0.62 30.56
N TYR A 376 21.37 -0.18 31.52
CA TYR A 376 20.90 -0.13 32.91
C TYR A 376 21.05 1.26 33.53
N GLN A 377 22.23 1.88 33.39
CA GLN A 377 22.47 3.23 33.92
C GLN A 377 21.60 4.29 33.23
N HIS A 378 21.34 4.12 31.93
CA HIS A 378 20.41 4.97 31.20
C HIS A 378 18.98 4.84 31.72
N ALA A 379 18.49 3.62 31.93
CA ALA A 379 17.18 3.37 32.53
C ALA A 379 17.08 3.96 33.94
N LYS A 380 18.17 3.85 34.74
CA LYS A 380 18.27 4.47 36.06
C LYS A 380 18.19 6.00 36.01
N ALA A 381 18.89 6.64 35.08
CA ALA A 381 18.82 8.09 34.88
C ALA A 381 17.42 8.57 34.48
N HIS A 382 16.63 7.72 33.82
CA HIS A 382 15.23 7.99 33.45
C HIS A 382 14.23 7.52 34.52
N GLY A 383 14.69 7.08 35.70
CA GLY A 383 13.83 6.70 36.81
C GLY A 383 13.06 5.39 36.63
N ASP A 384 13.58 4.42 35.86
CA ASP A 384 12.91 3.12 35.70
C ASP A 384 12.76 2.40 37.07
N PRO A 385 11.55 2.00 37.47
CA PRO A 385 11.30 1.41 38.79
C PRO A 385 12.13 0.17 39.11
N ASN A 386 12.49 -0.63 38.09
CA ASN A 386 13.29 -1.83 38.31
C ASN A 386 14.72 -1.47 38.71
N THR A 387 15.28 -0.38 38.17
CA THR A 387 16.64 0.08 38.48
C THR A 387 16.76 0.79 39.84
N LEU A 388 15.64 1.26 40.38
CA LEU A 388 15.56 1.81 41.74
C LEU A 388 15.49 0.70 42.79
N LYS A 389 14.90 -0.45 42.44
CA LYS A 389 14.68 -1.57 43.35
C LYS A 389 15.77 -2.64 43.29
N TYR A 390 16.36 -2.88 42.13
CA TYR A 390 17.31 -3.97 41.90
C TYR A 390 18.63 -3.44 41.37
N SER A 391 19.75 -3.96 41.86
CA SER A 391 21.08 -3.67 41.32
C SER A 391 21.29 -4.31 39.94
N PHE A 392 22.26 -3.82 39.17
CA PHE A 392 22.60 -4.40 37.87
C PHE A 392 22.88 -5.91 37.96
N HIS A 393 23.64 -6.34 38.99
CA HIS A 393 23.94 -7.75 39.19
C HIS A 393 22.67 -8.58 39.44
N GLN A 394 21.76 -8.09 40.29
CA GLN A 394 20.48 -8.74 40.56
C GLN A 394 19.59 -8.84 39.31
N VAL A 395 19.63 -7.84 38.42
CA VAL A 395 18.87 -7.87 37.16
C VAL A 395 19.40 -8.97 36.24
N ILE A 396 20.72 -9.05 36.01
CA ILE A 396 21.29 -9.99 35.04
C ILE A 396 21.31 -11.45 35.54
N THR A 397 21.35 -11.69 36.85
CA THR A 397 21.32 -13.04 37.45
C THR A 397 19.91 -13.49 37.88
N ALA A 398 18.89 -12.64 37.69
CA ALA A 398 17.51 -12.95 38.02
C ALA A 398 17.05 -14.26 37.36
N ASN A 399 16.57 -15.22 38.14
CA ASN A 399 16.04 -16.50 37.63
C ASN A 399 14.62 -16.31 37.05
N GLU A 400 14.41 -16.76 35.81
CA GLU A 400 13.15 -16.55 35.08
C GLU A 400 11.92 -17.07 35.81
N SER A 401 12.02 -18.20 36.51
CA SER A 401 10.86 -18.87 37.13
C SER A 401 10.40 -18.21 38.43
N VAL A 402 11.22 -17.37 39.07
CA VAL A 402 10.99 -16.87 40.44
C VAL A 402 10.73 -15.37 40.48
N VAL A 403 11.19 -14.62 39.47
CA VAL A 403 11.10 -13.14 39.49
C VAL A 403 9.79 -12.59 38.93
N PRO A 404 9.34 -11.41 39.41
CA PRO A 404 8.19 -10.71 38.86
C PRO A 404 8.32 -10.50 37.35
N LYS A 405 7.19 -10.59 36.63
CA LYS A 405 7.14 -10.40 35.17
C LYS A 405 7.82 -9.09 34.72
N SER A 406 7.62 -8.00 35.46
CA SER A 406 8.23 -6.69 35.15
C SER A 406 9.76 -6.74 35.12
N LEU A 407 10.38 -7.45 36.06
CA LEU A 407 11.84 -7.60 36.13
C LEU A 407 12.35 -8.51 35.00
N ARG A 408 11.59 -9.55 34.66
CA ARG A 408 11.91 -10.45 33.54
C ARG A 408 11.90 -9.71 32.21
N ASP A 409 10.86 -8.93 31.95
CA ASP A 409 10.71 -8.13 30.73
C ASP A 409 11.79 -7.03 30.64
N PHE A 410 12.18 -6.44 31.78
CA PHE A 410 13.29 -5.50 31.85
C PHE A 410 14.64 -6.16 31.55
N ARG A 411 14.93 -7.31 32.19
CA ARG A 411 16.14 -8.10 31.94
C ARG A 411 16.25 -8.51 30.47
N ASN A 412 15.16 -8.98 29.87
CA ASN A 412 15.14 -9.42 28.48
C ASN A 412 15.46 -8.27 27.52
N ARG A 413 14.90 -7.07 27.73
CA ARG A 413 15.25 -5.87 26.93
C ARG A 413 16.73 -5.47 27.10
N LEU A 414 17.25 -5.55 28.32
CA LEU A 414 18.65 -5.23 28.64
C LEU A 414 19.64 -6.22 28.01
N LEU A 415 19.31 -7.51 28.01
CA LEU A 415 20.16 -8.58 27.48
C LEU A 415 19.89 -8.89 26.00
N GLN A 416 18.90 -8.25 25.38
CA GLN A 416 18.59 -8.43 23.96
C GLN A 416 19.84 -8.09 23.14
N LEU A 417 20.49 -9.13 22.62
CA LEU A 417 21.67 -9.10 21.77
C LEU A 417 21.36 -9.94 20.54
N ILE A 418 20.69 -9.35 19.57
CA ILE A 418 20.38 -10.03 18.30
C ILE A 418 21.59 -9.88 17.38
N ILE A 419 22.73 -10.50 17.73
CA ILE A 419 23.90 -10.50 16.82
C ILE A 419 23.78 -11.67 15.82
N ILE A 420 23.29 -12.83 16.25
CA ILE A 420 23.31 -14.05 15.41
C ILE A 420 22.12 -14.13 14.43
N THR A 421 20.98 -13.52 14.76
CA THR A 421 19.77 -13.61 13.90
C THR A 421 19.66 -12.49 12.87
N TYR A 422 20.33 -11.34 13.08
CA TYR A 422 20.11 -10.16 12.24
C TYR A 422 20.79 -10.27 10.86
N PHE A 423 22.01 -10.81 10.81
CA PHE A 423 22.75 -10.99 9.56
C PHE A 423 22.22 -12.15 8.69
N SER A 424 21.75 -13.24 9.31
CA SER A 424 21.15 -14.37 8.58
C SER A 424 19.81 -13.99 7.93
N LYS A 425 19.02 -13.11 8.58
CA LYS A 425 17.74 -12.62 8.04
C LYS A 425 17.90 -11.63 6.87
N PHE A 426 18.97 -10.84 6.83
CA PHE A 426 19.25 -9.95 5.69
C PHE A 426 19.78 -10.69 4.45
N GLN A 427 20.34 -11.90 4.61
CA GLN A 427 20.73 -12.75 3.48
C GLN A 427 19.56 -13.59 2.92
N MET A 428 18.48 -13.78 3.70
CA MET A 428 17.32 -14.61 3.32
C MET A 428 16.10 -13.80 2.82
N ALA A 429 16.15 -12.47 2.87
CA ALA A 429 15.11 -11.56 2.38
C ALA A 429 15.62 -10.79 1.17
#